data_AF-A0AAN1XRZ2-F1
#
_entry.id   AF-A0AAN1XRZ2-F1
#
_cell.length_a   1.000
_cell.length_b   1.000
_cell.length_c   1.000
_cell.angle_alpha   90.00
_cell.angle_beta   90.00
_cell.angle_gamma   90.00
#
_symmetry.space_group_name_H-M   'P 1'
#
loop_
_entity.id
_entity.type
_entity.pdbx_description
1 polymer ?
#
loop_
_entity_poly.entity_id
_entity_poly.type
_entity_poly.pdbx_seq_one_letter_code
_entity_poly.pdbx_strand_id
1 'polypeptide(L)'
;MRGTGRLVNDVLRHAADDDFEPVARVGEIAPGSAKAFVVGDREIAVFHVDGTYYALDNTCPHQGGPLAEGWIEGVQVTCPWHAWTFKLADGKMTLGDYACVDTFDVAMRGDRICVRRHARPST
;
A
#
# COMPACT_ATOMS: atom_id res chain seq x y z
N MET A 1 -6.62 -53.42 -1.62
CA MET A 1 -6.85 -52.76 -0.31
C MET A 1 -6.62 -51.27 -0.47
N ARG A 2 -7.49 -50.46 0.15
CA ARG A 2 -7.67 -49.01 0.01
C ARG A 2 -6.48 -48.22 0.61
N GLY A 3 -6.28 -46.98 0.13
CA GLY A 3 -5.58 -45.89 0.84
C GLY A 3 -4.54 -45.15 -0.02
N THR A 4 -4.91 -44.04 -0.69
CA THR A 4 -4.65 -42.63 -0.27
C THR A 4 -3.15 -42.30 -0.25
N GLY A 5 -2.55 -41.53 -1.16
CA GLY A 5 -2.96 -40.22 -1.68
C GLY A 5 -2.32 -39.11 -0.83
N ARG A 6 -1.27 -38.44 -1.34
CA ARG A 6 -1.07 -36.98 -1.15
C ARG A 6 0.03 -36.46 -2.09
N LEU A 7 -0.38 -35.49 -2.89
CA LEU A 7 0.40 -34.73 -3.86
C LEU A 7 1.51 -33.95 -3.15
N VAL A 8 2.75 -34.12 -3.60
CA VAL A 8 3.85 -33.18 -3.36
C VAL A 8 4.08 -32.44 -4.68
N ASN A 9 3.84 -31.13 -4.70
CA ASN A 9 4.28 -30.12 -5.69
C ASN A 9 3.24 -29.06 -6.16
N ASP A 10 2.23 -28.74 -5.36
CA ASP A 10 1.39 -27.55 -5.63
C ASP A 10 1.82 -26.28 -4.87
N VAL A 11 2.82 -26.37 -3.98
CA VAL A 11 3.20 -25.28 -3.05
C VAL A 11 4.13 -24.23 -3.69
N LEU A 12 4.69 -24.46 -4.88
CA LEU A 12 5.70 -23.56 -5.48
C LEU A 12 5.18 -22.66 -6.60
N ARG A 13 3.86 -22.64 -6.88
CA ARG A 13 3.29 -21.88 -8.00
C ARG A 13 2.42 -20.66 -7.62
N HIS A 14 2.27 -20.33 -6.35
CA HIS A 14 1.40 -19.21 -5.94
C HIS A 14 2.11 -18.04 -5.22
N ALA A 15 3.36 -18.22 -4.80
CA ALA A 15 4.09 -17.22 -3.98
C ALA A 15 4.39 -15.86 -4.67
N ALA A 16 4.13 -15.70 -5.97
CA ALA A 16 4.34 -14.44 -6.69
C ALA A 16 3.06 -13.60 -6.88
N ASP A 17 1.87 -14.21 -6.72
CA ASP A 17 0.56 -13.53 -6.85
C ASP A 17 -0.26 -13.55 -5.54
N ASP A 18 0.13 -14.35 -4.54
CA ASP A 18 -0.62 -14.52 -3.26
C ASP A 18 -0.47 -13.36 -2.25
N ASP A 19 0.42 -12.41 -2.50
CA ASP A 19 0.69 -11.33 -1.55
C ASP A 19 -0.13 -10.06 -1.81
N PHE A 20 -0.97 -10.00 -2.84
CA PHE A 20 -1.83 -8.84 -3.09
C PHE A 20 -3.19 -8.97 -2.41
N GLU A 21 -3.51 -8.03 -1.52
CA GLU A 21 -4.80 -7.95 -0.83
C GLU A 21 -5.70 -6.89 -1.50
N PRO A 22 -6.94 -7.23 -1.90
CA PRO A 22 -7.88 -6.26 -2.48
C PRO A 22 -8.38 -5.30 -1.40
N VAL A 23 -8.16 -4.01 -1.58
CA VAL A 23 -8.52 -2.98 -0.59
C VAL A 23 -9.71 -2.13 -1.02
N ALA A 24 -9.91 -1.93 -2.32
CA ALA A 24 -10.98 -1.10 -2.86
C ALA A 24 -11.40 -1.55 -4.27
N ARG A 25 -12.55 -1.07 -4.73
CA ARG A 25 -12.90 -1.07 -6.16
C ARG A 25 -12.50 0.24 -6.83
N VAL A 26 -12.32 0.18 -8.15
CA VAL A 26 -12.19 1.38 -8.98
C VAL A 26 -13.38 2.31 -8.74
N GLY A 27 -13.09 3.58 -8.45
CA GLY A 27 -14.10 4.60 -8.14
C GLY A 27 -14.41 4.77 -6.64
N GLU A 28 -14.00 3.84 -5.77
CA GLU A 28 -14.17 4.02 -4.32
C GLU A 28 -13.17 5.02 -3.72
N ILE A 29 -12.03 5.24 -4.38
CA ILE A 29 -11.07 6.30 -4.07
C ILE A 29 -11.19 7.33 -5.20
N ALA A 30 -11.72 8.51 -4.90
CA ALA A 30 -11.91 9.55 -5.90
C ALA A 30 -10.55 10.08 -6.40
N PRO A 31 -10.44 10.52 -7.67
CA PRO A 31 -9.24 11.20 -8.15
C PRO A 31 -8.88 12.38 -7.24
N GLY A 32 -7.59 12.52 -6.91
CA GLY A 32 -7.09 13.57 -6.01
C GLY A 32 -7.39 13.32 -4.52
N SER A 33 -7.75 12.09 -4.14
CA SER A 33 -8.04 11.72 -2.74
C SER A 33 -7.30 10.45 -2.31
N ALA A 34 -7.39 10.12 -1.03
CA ALA A 34 -6.84 8.90 -0.47
C ALA A 34 -7.82 8.23 0.51
N LYS A 35 -7.56 6.95 0.79
CA LYS A 35 -8.21 6.18 1.85
C LYS A 35 -7.21 5.29 2.56
N ALA A 36 -7.39 5.11 3.86
CA ALA A 36 -6.62 4.18 4.67
C ALA A 36 -7.28 2.79 4.70
N PHE A 37 -6.47 1.75 4.63
CA PHE A 37 -6.90 0.35 4.71
C PHE A 37 -5.94 -0.43 5.59
N VAL A 38 -6.45 -1.42 6.33
CA VAL A 38 -5.59 -2.37 7.02
C VAL A 38 -5.19 -3.47 6.04
N VAL A 39 -3.88 -3.67 5.86
CA VAL A 39 -3.30 -4.71 5.01
C VAL A 39 -2.27 -5.47 5.82
N GLY A 40 -2.61 -6.71 6.20
CA GLY A 40 -1.82 -7.45 7.20
C GLY A 40 -1.86 -6.76 8.58
N ASP A 41 -0.70 -6.33 9.09
CA ASP A 41 -0.55 -5.62 10.37
C ASP A 41 -0.20 -4.14 10.23
N ARG A 42 -0.36 -3.60 9.01
CA ARG A 42 -0.11 -2.19 8.69
C ARG A 42 -1.39 -1.48 8.29
N GLU A 43 -1.48 -0.20 8.62
CA GLU A 43 -2.45 0.71 8.03
C GLU A 43 -1.81 1.40 6.83
N ILE A 44 -2.40 1.25 5.65
CA ILE A 44 -1.84 1.70 4.37
C ILE A 44 -2.74 2.80 3.79
N ALA A 45 -2.16 3.95 3.49
CA ALA A 45 -2.80 5.02 2.75
C ALA A 45 -2.68 4.74 1.24
N VAL A 46 -3.81 4.58 0.56
CA VAL A 46 -3.88 4.43 -0.90
C VAL A 46 -4.37 5.74 -1.52
N PHE A 47 -3.54 6.32 -2.36
CA PHE A 47 -3.76 7.60 -3.04
C PHE A 47 -4.15 7.36 -4.49
N HIS A 48 -5.05 8.18 -5.03
CA HIS A 48 -5.42 8.17 -6.44
C HIS A 48 -5.05 9.51 -7.09
N VAL A 49 -4.00 9.51 -7.91
CA VAL A 49 -3.46 10.71 -8.57
C VAL A 49 -3.31 10.43 -10.06
N ASP A 50 -3.93 11.27 -10.89
CA ASP A 50 -3.83 11.20 -12.36
C ASP A 50 -4.08 9.79 -12.95
N GLY A 51 -5.06 9.07 -12.41
CA GLY A 51 -5.40 7.71 -12.85
C GLY A 51 -4.45 6.61 -12.36
N THR A 52 -3.45 6.96 -11.55
CA THR A 52 -2.50 6.05 -10.94
C THR A 52 -2.79 5.91 -9.44
N TYR A 53 -2.62 4.69 -8.93
CA TYR A 53 -2.74 4.42 -7.50
C TYR A 53 -1.35 4.24 -6.87
N TYR A 54 -1.16 4.86 -5.72
CA TYR A 54 0.06 4.76 -4.91
C TYR A 54 -0.31 4.29 -3.51
N ALA A 55 0.59 3.57 -2.84
CA ALA A 55 0.37 3.12 -1.48
C ALA A 55 1.59 3.42 -0.61
N LEU A 56 1.34 4.09 0.51
CA LEU A 56 2.32 4.36 1.56
C LEU A 56 1.83 3.77 2.89
N ASP A 57 2.74 3.55 3.84
CA ASP A 57 2.33 3.43 5.25
C ASP A 57 1.51 4.69 5.61
N ASN A 58 0.36 4.52 6.27
CA ASN A 58 -0.47 5.65 6.66
C ASN A 58 0.18 6.48 7.78
N THR A 59 1.17 5.92 8.47
CA THR A 59 1.81 6.52 9.63
C THR A 59 2.96 7.42 9.20
N CYS A 60 2.79 8.74 9.33
CA CYS A 60 3.87 9.69 9.10
C CYS A 60 5.04 9.43 10.08
N PRO A 61 6.28 9.24 9.60
CA PRO A 61 7.43 8.85 10.44
C PRO A 61 7.88 9.95 11.41
N HIS A 62 7.35 11.17 11.29
CA HIS A 62 7.65 12.25 12.21
C HIS A 62 7.05 12.00 13.60
N GLN A 63 5.72 11.93 13.69
CA GLN A 63 5.00 11.79 14.96
C GLN A 63 3.74 10.91 14.85
N GLY A 64 3.55 10.17 13.75
CA GLY A 64 2.46 9.22 13.58
C GLY A 64 1.18 9.77 12.92
N GLY A 65 1.25 10.92 12.25
CA GLY A 65 0.08 11.53 11.62
C GLY A 65 -0.46 10.73 10.42
N PRO A 66 -1.79 10.72 10.20
CA PRO A 66 -2.44 9.92 9.16
C PRO A 66 -2.27 10.55 7.78
N LEU A 67 -1.47 9.93 6.92
CA LEU A 67 -1.17 10.45 5.58
C LEU A 67 -2.39 10.40 4.64
N ALA A 68 -3.32 9.46 4.82
CA ALA A 68 -4.56 9.39 4.05
C ALA A 68 -5.48 10.61 4.28
N GLU A 69 -5.30 11.34 5.38
CA GLU A 69 -6.02 12.58 5.69
C GLU A 69 -5.23 13.85 5.26
N GLY A 70 -4.07 13.65 4.61
CA GLY A 70 -3.21 14.73 4.14
C GLY A 70 -3.69 15.41 2.86
N TRP A 71 -3.01 16.51 2.51
CA TRP A 71 -3.27 17.23 1.26
C TRP A 71 -2.41 16.68 0.13
N ILE A 72 -3.05 16.37 -0.99
CA ILE A 72 -2.39 15.90 -2.21
C ILE A 72 -2.19 17.08 -3.14
N GLU A 73 -0.96 17.25 -3.62
CA GLU A 73 -0.61 18.24 -4.65
C GLU A 73 0.36 17.61 -5.64
N GLY A 74 -0.05 17.35 -6.88
CA GLY A 74 0.73 16.51 -7.78
C GLY A 74 0.95 15.11 -7.19
N VAL A 75 2.15 14.55 -7.34
CA VAL A 75 2.50 13.18 -6.90
C VAL A 75 3.17 13.18 -5.52
N GLN A 76 2.62 13.95 -4.58
CA GLN A 76 3.09 14.06 -3.20
C GLN A 76 1.92 14.30 -2.24
N VAL A 77 2.10 13.92 -0.98
CA VAL A 77 1.16 14.14 0.11
C VAL A 77 1.81 14.94 1.24
N THR A 78 1.10 15.93 1.75
CA THR A 78 1.48 16.72 2.92
C THR A 78 0.70 16.23 4.14
N CYS A 79 1.41 15.72 5.14
CA CYS A 79 0.85 15.21 6.39
C CYS A 79 0.03 16.29 7.12
N PRO A 80 -1.17 15.96 7.65
CA PRO A 80 -2.07 16.95 8.24
C PRO A 80 -1.57 17.54 9.57
N TRP A 81 -0.66 16.87 10.27
CA TRP A 81 -0.24 17.30 11.61
C TRP A 81 0.85 18.38 11.59
N HIS A 82 1.89 18.20 10.79
CA HIS A 82 3.10 19.04 10.83
C HIS A 82 3.63 19.40 9.44
N ALA A 83 2.83 19.21 8.40
CA ALA A 83 3.13 19.56 7.01
C ALA A 83 4.43 18.93 6.45
N TRP A 84 4.85 17.77 6.96
CA TRP A 84 5.88 16.99 6.30
C TRP A 84 5.31 16.41 5.01
N THR A 85 5.99 16.66 3.90
CA THR A 85 5.55 16.26 2.57
C THR A 85 6.40 15.13 2.04
N PHE A 86 5.75 14.10 1.49
CA PHE A 86 6.38 12.90 0.96
C PHE A 86 5.95 12.66 -0.46
N LYS A 87 6.89 12.24 -1.31
CA LYS A 87 6.60 11.81 -2.67
C LYS A 87 5.88 10.47 -2.64
N LEU A 88 4.80 10.34 -3.40
CA LEU A 88 4.01 9.10 -3.44
C LEU A 88 4.75 7.96 -4.15
N ALA A 89 5.65 8.29 -5.07
CA ALA A 89 6.35 7.31 -5.90
C ALA A 89 7.42 6.50 -5.15
N ASP A 90 8.09 7.11 -4.16
CA ASP A 90 9.21 6.49 -3.45
C ASP A 90 9.22 6.76 -1.93
N GLY A 91 8.19 7.43 -1.41
CA GLY A 91 8.02 7.72 0.02
C GLY A 91 8.99 8.77 0.57
N LYS A 92 9.90 9.32 -0.23
CA LYS A 92 10.93 10.26 0.24
C LYS A 92 10.33 11.60 0.62
N MET A 93 10.81 12.14 1.73
CA MET A 93 10.49 13.51 2.12
C MET A 93 11.00 14.51 1.07
N THR A 94 10.25 15.59 0.84
CA THR A 94 10.63 16.61 -0.14
C THR A 94 11.69 17.58 0.38
N LEU A 95 11.75 17.80 1.68
CA LEU A 95 12.70 18.69 2.35
C LEU A 95 13.99 17.94 2.76
N GLY A 96 14.59 17.21 1.82
CA GLY A 96 15.83 16.45 2.02
C GLY A 96 15.63 15.01 2.54
N ASP A 97 16.74 14.34 2.85
CA ASP A 97 16.78 12.89 3.11
C ASP A 97 16.57 12.51 4.60
N TYR A 98 15.82 13.31 5.36
CA TYR A 98 15.63 13.09 6.80
C TYR A 98 14.69 11.93 7.12
N ALA A 99 13.75 11.64 6.23
CA ALA A 99 12.75 10.60 6.44
C ALA A 99 12.24 10.04 5.11
N CYS A 100 11.78 8.79 5.20
CA CYS A 100 11.12 8.08 4.14
C CYS A 100 9.94 7.32 4.74
N VAL A 101 8.81 7.32 4.05
CA VAL A 101 7.67 6.47 4.35
C VAL A 101 7.82 5.18 3.56
N ASP A 102 7.48 4.04 4.14
CA ASP A 102 7.45 2.77 3.41
C ASP A 102 6.43 2.86 2.26
N THR A 103 6.80 2.32 1.10
CA THR A 103 5.94 2.23 -0.10
C THR A 103 5.51 0.79 -0.31
N PHE A 104 4.34 0.62 -0.92
CA PHE A 104 3.76 -0.69 -1.20
C PHE A 104 3.36 -0.78 -2.67
N ASP A 105 3.60 -1.93 -3.28
CA ASP A 105 3.19 -2.16 -4.67
C ASP A 105 1.66 -2.17 -4.75
N VAL A 106 1.13 -1.45 -5.72
CA VAL A 106 -0.29 -1.45 -6.06
C VAL A 106 -0.48 -2.11 -7.41
N ALA A 107 -1.42 -3.05 -7.49
CA ALA A 107 -1.79 -3.71 -8.72
C ALA A 107 -3.30 -3.62 -8.94
N MET A 108 -3.69 -3.30 -10.17
CA MET A 108 -5.07 -3.45 -10.62
C MET A 108 -5.31 -4.90 -11.04
N ARG A 109 -6.34 -5.53 -10.48
CA ARG A 109 -6.78 -6.89 -10.82
C ARG A 109 -8.27 -6.87 -11.17
N GLY A 110 -8.57 -6.71 -12.46
CA GLY A 110 -9.93 -6.42 -12.90
C GLY A 110 -10.38 -5.04 -12.42
N ASP A 111 -11.47 -4.97 -11.67
CA ASP A 111 -11.99 -3.74 -11.07
C ASP A 111 -11.52 -3.51 -9.62
N ARG A 112 -10.56 -4.33 -9.15
CA ARG A 112 -10.00 -4.25 -7.81
C ARG A 112 -8.66 -3.53 -7.80
N ILE A 113 -8.50 -2.66 -6.82
CA ILE A 113 -7.22 -2.09 -6.42
C ILE A 113 -6.68 -3.02 -5.32
N CYS A 114 -5.51 -3.61 -5.56
CA CYS A 114 -4.87 -4.52 -4.62
C CYS A 114 -3.51 -3.97 -4.18
N VAL A 115 -3.20 -4.11 -2.90
CA VAL A 115 -1.92 -3.70 -2.30
C VAL A 115 -1.13 -4.94 -1.91
N ARG A 116 0.16 -4.99 -2.25
CA ARG A 116 1.03 -6.09 -1.81
C ARG A 116 1.25 -6.01 -0.29
N ARG A 117 0.87 -7.06 0.43
CA ARG A 117 1.25 -7.27 1.82
C ARG A 117 2.77 -7.30 1.93
N HIS A 118 3.30 -6.58 2.91
CA HIS A 118 4.67 -6.77 3.31
C HIS A 118 4.79 -8.16 3.93
N ALA A 119 5.72 -8.99 3.43
CA ALA A 119 6.00 -10.27 4.06
C ALA A 119 6.42 -10.02 5.51
N ARG A 120 5.72 -10.63 6.47
CA ARG A 120 6.22 -10.67 7.84
C ARG A 120 7.45 -11.58 7.81
N PRO A 121 8.64 -11.15 8.28
CA PRO A 121 9.77 -12.07 8.36
C PRO A 121 9.35 -13.27 9.20
N SER A 122 9.41 -14.47 8.62
CA SER A 122 9.25 -15.71 9.36
C SER A 122 10.34 -15.75 10.43
N THR A 123 9.90 -15.65 11.69
CA THR A 123 10.76 -15.70 12.88
C THR A 123 11.52 -17.01 12.95
#